data_AF-A0A498J053-F1
#
_entry.id   AF-A0A498J053-F1
#
_cell.length_a   1.000
_cell.length_b   1.000
_cell.length_c   1.000
_cell.angle_alpha   90.00
_cell.angle_beta   90.00
_cell.angle_gamma   90.00
#
_symmetry.space_group_name_H-M   'P 1'
#
loop_
_entity.id
_entity.type
_entity.pdbx_description
1 polymer ?
#
loop_
_entity_poly.entity_id
_entity_poly.type
_entity_poly.pdbx_seq_one_letter_code
_entity_poly.pdbx_strand_id
1 'polypeptide(L)'
;MTRRNKALVNELSTPPAGANDLYSPTQFSQSSWKQFQSCLWKQWWTYWRSPDYNLVRFFFTLAAALLLGSIFWDVACAMESSSDLTMIIGAMYAAVLFVGVDNCAMVQPIVAIERTVFYWDTTYHTLIVYAMVSFQWKVENFFWFFFINFFSFLYLTYSGMMTVSITPNHQVAAIFAAAFYSVFNLFSGFFIPRPKIPKWWVWYYLICPVAWTVYGLIVSQYRDIEETITAPGITPGTTVIHRRPLRI
;
A
#
# COMPACT_ATOMS: atom_id res chain seq x y z
N MET A 1 19.06 -36.40 -16.25
CA MET A 1 19.63 -35.57 -15.15
C MET A 1 19.02 -35.89 -13.77
N THR A 2 17.75 -36.31 -13.68
CA THR A 2 17.03 -36.50 -12.40
C THR A 2 17.52 -37.66 -11.53
N ARG A 3 17.98 -38.78 -12.13
CA ARG A 3 18.49 -39.94 -11.37
C ARG A 3 19.82 -39.65 -10.67
N ARG A 4 20.75 -38.96 -11.34
CA ARG A 4 22.06 -38.59 -10.79
C ARG A 4 21.91 -37.59 -9.64
N ASN A 5 21.02 -36.60 -9.77
CA ASN A 5 20.72 -35.67 -8.68
C ASN A 5 20.04 -36.37 -7.49
N LYS A 6 19.10 -37.31 -7.72
CA LYS A 6 18.51 -38.10 -6.63
C LYS A 6 19.54 -38.99 -5.91
N ALA A 7 20.47 -39.59 -6.66
CA ALA A 7 21.55 -40.38 -6.07
C ALA A 7 22.51 -39.50 -5.23
N LEU A 8 22.92 -38.35 -5.76
CA LEU A 8 23.75 -37.37 -5.04
C LEU A 8 23.05 -36.83 -3.79
N VAL A 9 21.76 -36.54 -3.86
CA VAL A 9 21.00 -36.10 -2.69
C VAL A 9 20.97 -37.19 -1.63
N ASN A 10 20.71 -38.45 -2.00
CA ASN A 10 20.75 -39.57 -1.05
C ASN A 10 22.13 -39.72 -0.40
N GLU A 11 23.20 -39.68 -1.20
CA GLU A 11 24.58 -39.79 -0.73
C GLU A 11 24.99 -38.64 0.22
N LEU A 12 24.60 -37.40 -0.09
CA LEU A 12 24.90 -36.24 0.74
C LEU A 12 23.97 -36.10 1.95
N SER A 13 22.78 -36.70 1.90
CA SER A 13 21.82 -36.71 3.02
C SER A 13 22.15 -37.76 4.08
N THR A 14 22.97 -38.75 3.75
CA THR A 14 23.53 -39.67 4.75
C THR A 14 24.75 -39.02 5.42
N PRO A 15 24.71 -38.73 6.74
CA PRO A 15 25.85 -38.13 7.42
C PRO A 15 27.06 -39.08 7.38
N PRO A 16 28.29 -38.55 7.21
CA PRO A 16 29.52 -39.36 7.21
C PRO A 16 29.66 -40.19 8.49
N ALA A 17 30.28 -41.37 8.41
CA ALA A 17 30.50 -42.21 9.57
C ALA A 17 31.32 -41.48 10.65
N GLY A 18 30.70 -41.21 11.81
CA GLY A 18 31.28 -40.42 12.91
C GLY A 18 30.84 -38.96 12.98
N ALA A 19 29.97 -38.50 12.07
CA ALA A 19 29.36 -37.17 12.16
C ALA A 19 28.25 -37.16 13.23
N ASN A 20 28.33 -36.21 14.14
CA ASN A 20 27.29 -35.97 15.15
C ASN A 20 26.23 -35.03 14.59
N ASP A 21 24.98 -35.18 15.06
CA ASP A 21 23.91 -34.25 14.70
C ASP A 21 24.27 -32.82 15.11
N LEU A 22 24.08 -31.88 14.18
CA LEU A 22 24.27 -30.44 14.42
C LEU A 22 23.20 -29.93 15.38
N TYR A 23 23.48 -30.07 16.68
CA TYR A 23 22.65 -29.51 17.74
C TYR A 23 22.93 -28.01 17.85
N SER A 24 21.99 -27.18 17.40
CA SER A 24 22.04 -25.74 17.65
C SER A 24 21.46 -25.46 19.04
N PRO A 25 22.25 -24.96 20.00
CA PRO A 25 21.79 -24.76 21.38
C PRO A 25 20.72 -23.67 21.53
N THR A 26 20.51 -22.86 20.48
CA THR A 26 19.51 -21.79 20.44
C THR A 26 18.83 -21.77 19.07
N GLN A 27 17.54 -21.45 19.04
CA GLN A 27 16.74 -21.33 17.80
C GLN A 27 17.31 -20.28 16.83
N PHE A 28 18.02 -19.27 17.34
CA PHE A 28 18.64 -18.22 16.55
C PHE A 28 20.15 -18.15 16.81
N SER A 29 20.92 -17.76 15.79
CA SER A 29 22.39 -17.74 15.83
C SER A 29 22.99 -16.67 16.76
N GLN A 30 22.26 -15.59 17.05
CA GLN A 30 22.65 -14.51 17.97
C GLN A 30 21.43 -13.95 18.70
N SER A 31 21.64 -13.24 19.81
CA SER A 31 20.57 -12.57 20.55
C SER A 31 19.83 -11.53 19.68
N SER A 32 18.54 -11.33 19.96
CA SER A 32 17.69 -10.36 19.22
C SER A 32 18.29 -8.96 19.19
N TRP A 33 18.98 -8.56 20.26
CA TRP A 33 19.66 -7.26 20.34
C TRP A 33 20.84 -7.14 19.37
N LYS A 34 21.67 -8.19 19.24
CA LYS A 34 22.79 -8.19 18.29
C LYS A 34 22.31 -8.20 16.84
N GLN A 35 21.24 -8.94 16.56
CA GLN A 35 20.61 -8.93 15.23
C GLN A 35 20.04 -7.54 14.92
N PHE A 36 19.38 -6.91 15.90
CA PHE A 36 18.88 -5.55 15.78
C PHE A 36 20.00 -4.53 15.50
N GLN A 37 21.09 -4.57 16.27
CA GLN A 37 22.26 -3.72 16.03
C GLN A 37 22.88 -3.98 14.65
N SER A 38 22.92 -5.24 14.20
CA SER A 38 23.42 -5.60 12.87
C SER A 38 22.51 -5.10 11.75
N CYS A 39 21.19 -5.13 11.95
CA CYS A 39 20.22 -4.54 11.03
C CYS A 39 20.35 -3.02 10.97
N LEU A 40 20.48 -2.33 12.11
CA LEU A 40 20.72 -0.89 12.16
C LEU A 40 22.05 -0.52 11.51
N TRP A 41 23.10 -1.28 11.77
CA TRP A 41 24.41 -1.11 11.15
C TRP A 41 24.32 -1.28 9.63
N LYS A 42 23.65 -2.33 9.16
CA LYS A 42 23.42 -2.57 7.72
C LYS A 42 22.61 -1.43 7.11
N GLN A 43 21.53 -0.99 7.78
CA GLN A 43 20.69 0.11 7.32
C GLN A 43 21.47 1.42 7.24
N TRP A 44 22.29 1.71 8.25
CA TRP A 44 23.18 2.88 8.30
C TRP A 44 24.20 2.86 7.16
N TRP A 45 24.86 1.72 6.94
CA TRP A 45 25.81 1.56 5.83
C TRP A 45 25.13 1.63 4.47
N THR A 46 23.95 1.05 4.30
CA THR A 46 23.18 1.17 3.07
C THR A 46 22.78 2.61 2.81
N TYR A 47 22.35 3.35 3.84
CA TYR A 47 22.04 4.78 3.75
C TYR A 47 23.24 5.59 3.24
N TRP A 48 24.42 5.43 3.86
CA TRP A 48 25.63 6.14 3.43
C TRP A 48 26.24 5.62 2.11
N ARG A 49 25.93 4.37 1.71
CA ARG A 49 26.31 3.78 0.41
C ARG A 49 25.34 4.12 -0.72
N SER A 50 24.30 4.90 -0.47
CA SER A 50 23.50 5.58 -1.50
C SER A 50 23.83 7.08 -1.53
N PRO A 51 25.11 7.47 -1.75
CA PRO A 51 25.52 8.87 -1.70
C PRO A 51 24.79 9.70 -2.75
N ASP A 52 24.51 9.15 -3.93
CA ASP A 52 23.80 9.84 -5.00
C ASP A 52 22.41 10.31 -4.55
N TYR A 53 21.69 9.51 -3.76
CA TYR A 53 20.37 9.86 -3.26
C TYR A 53 20.40 10.93 -2.16
N ASN A 54 21.30 10.77 -1.19
CA ASN A 54 21.38 11.67 -0.05
C ASN A 54 22.05 13.00 -0.38
N LEU A 55 23.09 12.99 -1.21
CA LEU A 55 23.85 14.18 -1.56
C LEU A 55 23.04 15.10 -2.48
N VAL A 56 22.29 14.52 -3.43
CA VAL A 56 21.31 15.24 -4.26
C VAL A 56 20.24 15.91 -3.38
N ARG A 57 19.70 15.21 -2.38
CA ARG A 57 18.77 15.80 -1.39
C ARG A 57 19.37 17.01 -0.69
N PHE A 58 20.50 16.81 -0.02
CA PHE A 58 21.11 17.87 0.78
C PHE A 58 21.47 19.08 -0.09
N PHE A 59 21.97 18.84 -1.31
CA PHE A 59 22.30 19.91 -2.24
C PHE A 59 21.06 20.69 -2.71
N PHE A 60 20.00 20.03 -3.18
CA PHE A 60 18.81 20.71 -3.69
C PHE A 60 18.01 21.39 -2.57
N THR A 61 17.85 20.74 -1.41
CA THR A 61 17.18 21.34 -0.26
C THR A 61 17.97 22.57 0.25
N LEU A 62 19.30 22.49 0.33
CA LEU A 62 20.13 23.64 0.74
C LEU A 62 20.09 24.77 -0.29
N ALA A 63 20.24 24.46 -1.58
CA ALA A 63 20.19 25.45 -2.65
C ALA A 63 18.84 26.18 -2.66
N ALA A 64 17.74 25.45 -2.52
CA ALA A 64 16.41 26.04 -2.49
C ALA A 64 16.14 26.84 -1.21
N ALA A 65 16.60 26.37 -0.05
CA ALA A 65 16.50 27.11 1.19
C ALA A 65 17.26 28.44 1.11
N LEU A 66 18.45 28.45 0.50
CA LEU A 66 19.22 29.67 0.26
C LEU A 66 18.56 30.59 -0.78
N LEU A 67 17.98 30.04 -1.85
CA LEU A 67 17.25 30.82 -2.85
C LEU A 67 16.00 31.47 -2.25
N LEU A 68 15.15 30.70 -1.55
CA LEU A 68 13.97 31.25 -0.89
C LEU A 68 14.34 32.24 0.22
N GLY A 69 15.36 31.90 1.02
CA GLY A 69 15.85 32.78 2.08
C GLY A 69 16.45 34.09 1.56
N SER A 70 17.08 34.09 0.38
CA SER A 70 17.60 35.30 -0.25
C SER A 70 16.52 36.12 -0.95
N ILE A 71 15.54 35.49 -1.61
CA ILE A 71 14.40 36.18 -2.26
C ILE A 71 13.56 36.94 -1.23
N PHE A 72 13.32 36.34 -0.06
CA PHE A 72 12.51 36.92 1.01
C PHE A 72 13.36 37.46 2.17
N TRP A 73 14.61 37.83 1.89
CA TRP A 73 15.53 38.34 2.89
C TRP A 73 14.96 39.61 3.54
N ASP A 74 14.87 39.60 4.87
CA ASP A 74 14.44 40.73 5.71
C ASP A 74 13.02 41.27 5.46
N VAL A 75 12.21 40.56 4.67
CA VAL A 75 10.82 40.96 4.33
C VAL A 75 9.92 41.04 5.56
N ALA A 76 10.14 40.18 6.56
CA ALA A 76 9.31 40.15 7.77
C ALA A 76 9.58 41.33 8.72
N CYS A 77 10.80 41.88 8.71
CA CYS A 77 11.19 42.98 9.60
C CYS A 77 10.72 44.35 9.04
N ALA A 78 10.51 44.45 7.74
CA ALA A 78 10.12 45.66 7.03
C ALA A 78 8.61 45.78 6.77
N MET A 79 7.78 44.98 7.42
CA MET A 79 6.33 44.92 7.16
C MET A 79 5.61 46.17 7.69
N GLU A 80 5.17 47.06 6.80
CA GLU A 80 4.39 48.26 7.14
C GLU A 80 2.99 48.26 6.50
N SER A 81 2.80 47.51 5.41
CA SER A 81 1.57 47.49 4.61
C SER A 81 0.85 46.12 4.61
N SER A 82 -0.45 46.13 4.30
CA SER A 82 -1.22 44.90 4.02
C SER A 82 -0.69 44.11 2.83
N SER A 83 -0.04 44.80 1.87
CA SER A 83 0.63 44.17 0.75
C SER A 83 1.84 43.35 1.20
N ASP A 84 2.61 43.85 2.17
CA ASP A 84 3.79 43.17 2.73
C ASP A 84 3.39 41.92 3.51
N LEU A 85 2.28 42.00 4.26
CA LEU A 85 1.68 40.84 4.93
C LEU A 85 1.29 39.74 3.93
N THR A 86 0.69 40.12 2.81
CA THR A 86 0.30 39.17 1.75
C THR A 86 1.53 38.51 1.13
N MET A 87 2.61 39.27 0.96
CA MET A 87 3.89 38.76 0.47
C MET A 87 4.53 37.76 1.45
N ILE A 88 4.52 38.04 2.76
CA ILE A 88 5.02 37.12 3.79
C ILE A 88 4.23 35.82 3.82
N ILE A 89 2.89 35.90 3.78
CA ILE A 89 2.03 34.71 3.73
C ILE A 89 2.32 33.90 2.46
N GLY A 90 2.51 34.56 1.31
CA GLY A 90 2.92 33.93 0.07
C GLY A 90 4.29 33.25 0.15
N ALA A 91 5.26 33.88 0.82
CA ALA A 91 6.59 33.32 1.05
C ALA A 91 6.54 32.06 1.94
N MET A 92 5.77 32.11 3.03
CA MET A 92 5.54 30.96 3.91
C MET A 92 4.89 29.79 3.16
N TYR A 93 3.88 30.08 2.35
CA TYR A 93 3.23 29.08 1.50
C TYR A 93 4.19 28.48 0.48
N ALA A 94 5.00 29.30 -0.21
CA ALA A 94 5.99 28.84 -1.18
C ALA A 94 7.07 27.97 -0.54
N ALA A 95 7.55 28.31 0.67
CA ALA A 95 8.53 27.51 1.40
C ALA A 95 7.97 26.13 1.80
N VAL A 96 6.74 26.09 2.33
CA VAL A 96 6.07 24.82 2.69
C VAL A 96 5.82 23.96 1.46
N LEU A 97 5.33 24.55 0.37
CA LEU A 97 5.12 23.82 -0.88
C LEU A 97 6.42 23.27 -1.45
N PHE A 98 7.49 24.07 -1.49
CA PHE A 98 8.76 23.67 -2.05
C PHE A 98 9.32 22.45 -1.31
N VAL A 99 9.36 22.50 0.03
CA VAL A 99 9.79 21.39 0.87
C VAL A 99 8.90 20.16 0.64
N GLY A 100 7.58 20.34 0.52
CA GLY A 100 6.65 19.26 0.23
C GLY A 100 6.94 18.56 -1.10
N VAL A 101 7.15 19.34 -2.17
CA VAL A 101 7.45 18.81 -3.52
C VAL A 101 8.80 18.09 -3.55
N ASP A 102 9.83 18.66 -2.92
CA ASP A 102 11.17 18.06 -2.83
C ASP A 102 11.11 16.70 -2.12
N ASN A 103 10.44 16.63 -0.96
CA ASN A 103 10.24 15.37 -0.23
C ASN A 103 9.43 14.33 -1.02
N CYS A 104 8.43 14.75 -1.80
CA CYS A 104 7.70 13.84 -2.69
C CYS A 104 8.57 13.30 -3.82
N ALA A 105 9.43 14.13 -4.41
CA ALA A 105 10.36 13.72 -5.47
C ALA A 105 11.33 12.64 -4.99
N MET A 106 11.71 12.67 -3.72
CA MET A 106 12.60 11.68 -3.11
C MET A 106 12.02 10.28 -2.98
N VAL A 107 10.70 10.16 -2.88
CA VAL A 107 10.04 8.85 -2.73
C VAL A 107 9.87 8.18 -4.11
N GLN A 108 9.97 8.94 -5.20
CA GLN A 108 9.81 8.44 -6.58
C GLN A 108 10.73 7.27 -6.96
N PRO A 109 12.05 7.27 -6.70
CA PRO A 109 12.91 6.15 -7.08
C PRO A 109 12.60 4.86 -6.30
N ILE A 110 12.22 4.98 -5.03
CA ILE A 110 11.81 3.85 -4.19
C ILE A 110 10.52 3.24 -4.77
N VAL A 111 9.52 4.10 -5.02
CA VAL A 111 8.25 3.70 -5.62
C VAL A 111 8.44 3.14 -7.03
N ALA A 112 9.39 3.65 -7.82
CA ALA A 112 9.66 3.16 -9.18
C ALA A 112 10.16 1.72 -9.20
N ILE A 113 11.00 1.32 -8.23
CA ILE A 113 11.47 -0.05 -8.10
C ILE A 113 10.31 -0.99 -7.74
N GLU A 114 9.49 -0.60 -6.78
CA GLU A 114 8.36 -1.43 -6.31
C GLU A 114 7.22 -1.52 -7.34
N ARG A 115 7.00 -0.46 -8.12
CA ARG A 115 5.94 -0.37 -9.15
C ARG A 115 5.94 -1.54 -10.10
N THR A 116 7.13 -1.93 -10.59
CA THR A 116 7.26 -3.04 -11.54
C THR A 116 6.78 -4.35 -10.91
N VAL A 117 7.13 -4.59 -9.65
CA VAL A 117 6.70 -5.77 -8.90
C VAL A 117 5.18 -5.78 -8.74
N PHE A 118 4.58 -4.66 -8.33
CA PHE A 118 3.12 -4.54 -8.20
C PHE A 118 2.38 -4.80 -9.52
N TYR A 119 2.92 -4.33 -10.65
CA TYR A 119 2.34 -4.61 -11.95
C TYR A 119 2.31 -6.10 -12.27
N TRP A 120 3.42 -6.80 -12.03
CA TRP A 120 3.49 -8.25 -12.25
C TRP A 120 2.54 -9.01 -11.32
N ASP A 121 2.59 -8.73 -10.02
CA ASP A 121 1.73 -9.38 -9.03
C ASP A 121 0.24 -9.17 -9.34
N THR A 122 -0.15 -7.95 -9.69
CA THR A 122 -1.53 -7.64 -10.07
C THR A 122 -1.94 -8.37 -11.34
N THR A 123 -1.05 -8.45 -12.34
CA THR A 123 -1.33 -9.11 -13.62
C THR A 123 -1.55 -10.61 -13.40
N TYR A 124 -0.67 -11.27 -12.65
CA TYR A 124 -0.83 -12.68 -12.32
C TYR A 124 -2.10 -12.94 -11.50
N HIS A 125 -2.33 -12.16 -10.44
CA HIS A 125 -3.53 -12.27 -9.62
C HIS A 125 -4.80 -12.11 -10.47
N THR A 126 -4.85 -11.05 -11.28
CA THR A 126 -6.01 -10.73 -12.10
C THR A 126 -6.28 -11.83 -13.11
N LEU A 127 -5.27 -12.26 -13.89
CA LEU A 127 -5.47 -13.30 -14.90
C LEU A 127 -5.96 -14.62 -14.31
N ILE A 128 -5.35 -15.05 -13.20
CA ILE A 128 -5.69 -16.31 -12.55
C ILE A 128 -7.10 -16.24 -11.96
N VAL A 129 -7.39 -15.21 -11.15
CA VAL A 129 -8.70 -15.08 -10.49
C VAL A 129 -9.81 -14.87 -11.51
N TYR A 130 -9.60 -14.02 -12.51
CA TYR A 130 -10.61 -13.75 -13.54
C TYR A 130 -10.96 -15.02 -14.33
N ALA A 131 -9.95 -15.83 -14.67
CA ALA A 131 -10.15 -17.11 -15.33
C ALA A 131 -10.83 -18.15 -14.42
N MET A 132 -10.39 -18.29 -13.17
CA MET A 132 -10.91 -19.30 -12.24
C MET A 132 -12.35 -19.01 -11.80
N VAL A 133 -12.68 -17.74 -11.58
CA VAL A 133 -14.05 -17.31 -11.25
C VAL A 133 -14.95 -17.35 -12.48
N SER A 134 -14.39 -17.57 -13.67
CA SER A 134 -15.11 -17.67 -14.95
C SER A 134 -15.91 -16.40 -15.26
N PHE A 135 -15.30 -15.23 -15.04
CA PHE A 135 -15.91 -13.96 -15.43
C PHE A 135 -16.00 -13.82 -16.97
N GLN A 136 -16.93 -12.99 -17.44
CA GLN A 136 -17.15 -12.73 -18.87
C GLN A 136 -15.91 -12.06 -19.47
N TRP A 137 -15.27 -12.64 -20.50
CA TRP A 137 -14.05 -12.11 -21.13
C TRP A 137 -14.28 -10.87 -22.03
N LYS A 138 -15.01 -9.89 -21.52
CA LYS A 138 -15.13 -8.55 -22.13
C LYS A 138 -13.92 -7.71 -21.74
N VAL A 139 -13.32 -7.03 -22.72
CA VAL A 139 -12.13 -6.19 -22.52
C VAL A 139 -12.36 -5.11 -21.47
N GLU A 140 -13.54 -4.48 -21.48
CA GLU A 140 -13.94 -3.46 -20.51
C GLU A 140 -13.97 -4.00 -19.08
N ASN A 141 -14.69 -5.11 -18.85
CA ASN A 141 -14.84 -5.71 -17.52
C ASN A 141 -13.50 -6.21 -16.96
N PHE A 142 -12.66 -6.80 -17.83
CA PHE A 142 -11.33 -7.24 -17.46
C PHE A 142 -10.43 -6.04 -17.09
N PHE A 143 -10.45 -4.97 -17.89
CA PHE A 143 -9.65 -3.78 -17.64
C PHE A 143 -10.05 -3.09 -16.33
N TRP A 144 -11.35 -2.92 -16.07
CA TRP A 144 -11.83 -2.38 -14.81
C TRP A 144 -11.47 -3.26 -13.61
N PHE A 145 -11.58 -4.58 -13.76
CA PHE A 145 -11.16 -5.52 -12.72
C PHE A 145 -9.66 -5.40 -12.43
N PHE A 146 -8.81 -5.37 -13.47
CA PHE A 146 -7.37 -5.16 -13.32
C PHE A 146 -7.06 -3.83 -12.65
N PHE A 147 -7.67 -2.74 -13.12
CA PHE A 147 -7.46 -1.39 -12.60
C PHE A 147 -7.83 -1.30 -11.12
N ILE A 148 -9.00 -1.81 -10.72
CA ILE A 148 -9.45 -1.78 -9.33
C ILE A 148 -8.53 -2.62 -8.44
N ASN A 149 -8.10 -3.80 -8.89
CA ASN A 149 -7.16 -4.64 -8.14
C ASN A 149 -5.78 -3.99 -8.01
N PHE A 150 -5.27 -3.35 -9.07
CA PHE A 150 -3.98 -2.65 -9.06
C PHE A 150 -3.96 -1.54 -7.99
N PHE A 151 -4.96 -0.66 -8.02
CA PHE A 151 -5.08 0.41 -7.04
C PHE A 151 -5.32 -0.13 -5.63
N SER A 152 -6.01 -1.27 -5.52
CA SER A 152 -6.26 -1.92 -4.23
C SER A 152 -5.00 -2.45 -3.58
N PHE A 153 -4.15 -3.13 -4.35
CA PHE A 153 -2.85 -3.58 -3.86
C PHE A 153 -1.92 -2.42 -3.51
N LEU A 154 -1.93 -1.34 -4.30
CA LEU A 154 -1.14 -0.15 -4.00
C LEU A 154 -1.54 0.47 -2.65
N TYR A 155 -2.82 0.81 -2.45
CA TYR A 155 -3.20 1.51 -1.21
C TYR A 155 -3.03 0.62 0.03
N LEU A 156 -3.30 -0.69 -0.05
CA LEU A 156 -3.10 -1.61 1.08
C LEU A 156 -1.62 -1.70 1.44
N THR A 157 -0.73 -1.74 0.44
CA THR A 157 0.71 -1.81 0.68
C THR A 157 1.25 -0.52 1.30
N TYR A 158 0.87 0.64 0.78
CA TYR A 158 1.27 1.93 1.37
C TYR A 158 0.71 2.11 2.79
N SER A 159 -0.53 1.67 3.05
CA SER A 159 -1.10 1.67 4.40
C SER A 159 -0.30 0.79 5.36
N GLY A 160 0.19 -0.37 4.89
CA GLY A 160 1.07 -1.25 5.66
C GLY A 160 2.42 -0.60 5.97
N MET A 161 3.08 0.00 4.97
CA MET A 161 4.35 0.71 5.14
C MET A 161 4.24 1.89 6.11
N MET A 162 3.15 2.66 6.01
CA MET A 162 2.85 3.75 6.94
C MET A 162 2.66 3.22 8.38
N THR A 163 1.99 2.08 8.54
CA THR A 163 1.80 1.49 9.88
C THR A 163 3.14 1.11 10.51
N VAL A 164 4.04 0.50 9.73
CA VAL A 164 5.37 0.11 10.21
C VAL A 164 6.21 1.34 10.58
N SER A 165 6.12 2.44 9.82
CA SER A 165 6.93 3.64 10.09
C SER A 165 6.49 4.41 11.35
N ILE A 166 5.20 4.36 11.70
CA ILE A 166 4.65 5.04 12.89
C ILE A 166 4.91 4.23 14.16
N THR A 167 5.05 2.90 14.06
CA THR A 167 5.24 2.04 15.23
C THR A 167 6.72 1.79 15.58
N PRO A 168 7.07 1.71 16.88
CA PRO A 168 8.45 1.50 17.31
C PRO A 168 8.97 0.07 17.08
N ASN A 169 8.08 -0.90 16.81
CA ASN A 169 8.44 -2.31 16.63
C ASN A 169 7.48 -3.01 15.65
N HIS A 170 8.01 -3.92 14.82
CA HIS A 170 7.25 -4.71 13.85
C HIS A 170 6.13 -5.56 14.48
N GLN A 171 6.30 -6.06 15.71
CA GLN A 171 5.22 -6.79 16.42
C GLN A 171 4.03 -5.88 16.73
N VAL A 172 4.29 -4.64 17.17
CA VAL A 172 3.24 -3.64 17.43
C VAL A 172 2.59 -3.19 16.12
N ALA A 173 3.39 -3.02 15.05
CA ALA A 173 2.89 -2.76 13.71
C ALA A 173 1.87 -3.81 13.26
N ALA A 174 2.19 -5.08 13.44
CA ALA A 174 1.32 -6.20 13.05
C ALA A 174 -0.01 -6.20 13.82
N ILE A 175 0.03 -5.96 15.13
CA ILE A 175 -1.18 -5.86 15.96
C ILE A 175 -2.05 -4.69 15.51
N PHE A 176 -1.44 -3.52 15.31
CA PHE A 176 -2.15 -2.32 14.87
C PHE A 176 -2.77 -2.49 13.48
N ALA A 177 -2.01 -3.04 12.53
CA ALA A 177 -2.48 -3.33 11.19
C ALA A 177 -3.64 -4.33 11.21
N ALA A 178 -3.55 -5.41 11.99
CA ALA A 178 -4.61 -6.41 12.10
C ALA A 178 -5.92 -5.81 12.64
N ALA A 179 -5.84 -4.97 13.68
CA ALA A 179 -7.00 -4.27 14.21
C ALA A 179 -7.61 -3.33 13.16
N PHE A 180 -6.78 -2.54 12.48
CA PHE A 180 -7.22 -1.58 11.47
C PHE A 180 -7.89 -2.26 10.27
N TYR A 181 -7.27 -3.31 9.72
CA TYR A 181 -7.83 -4.09 8.61
C TYR A 181 -9.13 -4.80 8.98
N SER A 182 -9.28 -5.23 10.25
CA SER A 182 -10.53 -5.84 10.73
C SER A 182 -11.69 -4.85 10.68
N VAL A 183 -11.47 -3.61 11.10
CA VAL A 183 -12.49 -2.56 11.05
C VAL A 183 -12.81 -2.17 9.60
N PHE A 184 -11.80 -2.06 8.72
CA PHE A 184 -12.03 -1.84 7.28
C PHE A 184 -12.85 -2.95 6.62
N ASN A 185 -12.59 -4.21 6.93
CA ASN A 185 -13.38 -5.32 6.42
C ASN A 185 -14.83 -5.26 6.91
N LEU A 186 -15.05 -4.99 8.20
CA LEU A 186 -16.39 -4.94 8.79
C LEU A 186 -17.29 -3.88 8.12
N PHE A 187 -16.74 -2.70 7.86
CA PHE A 187 -17.45 -1.57 7.26
C PHE A 187 -17.27 -1.45 5.74
N SER A 188 -16.72 -2.47 5.07
CA SER A 188 -16.54 -2.50 3.60
C SER A 188 -17.84 -2.59 2.79
N GLY A 189 -19.00 -2.72 3.45
CA GLY A 189 -20.28 -2.94 2.78
C GLY A 189 -20.60 -4.40 2.45
N PHE A 190 -19.63 -5.32 2.60
CA PHE A 190 -19.84 -6.76 2.38
C PHE A 190 -20.54 -7.44 3.59
N PHE A 191 -19.98 -7.30 4.80
CA PHE A 191 -20.57 -7.89 6.01
C PHE A 191 -21.78 -7.10 6.51
N ILE A 192 -21.66 -5.77 6.56
CA ILE A 192 -22.75 -4.86 6.94
C ILE A 192 -23.10 -4.00 5.72
N PRO A 193 -24.26 -4.23 5.08
CA PRO A 193 -24.71 -3.40 3.96
C PRO A 193 -24.83 -1.94 4.38
N ARG A 194 -24.42 -1.01 3.51
CA ARG A 194 -24.47 0.46 3.75
C ARG A 194 -25.80 0.94 4.38
N PRO A 195 -27.00 0.49 3.94
CA PRO A 195 -28.26 0.95 4.52
C PRO A 195 -28.48 0.57 5.99
N LYS A 196 -27.80 -0.48 6.48
CA LYS A 196 -27.87 -0.95 7.87
C LYS A 196 -26.81 -0.32 8.77
N ILE A 197 -25.86 0.43 8.21
CA ILE A 197 -24.84 1.15 8.99
C ILE A 197 -25.52 2.33 9.70
N PRO A 198 -25.35 2.48 11.02
CA PRO A 198 -25.88 3.64 11.75
C PRO A 198 -25.42 4.95 11.12
N LYS A 199 -26.30 5.96 11.04
CA LYS A 199 -26.02 7.24 10.34
C LYS A 199 -24.72 7.91 10.81
N TRP A 200 -24.38 7.79 12.10
CA TRP A 200 -23.16 8.36 12.67
C TRP A 200 -21.87 7.58 12.36
N TRP A 201 -21.93 6.37 11.80
CA TRP A 201 -20.78 5.58 11.32
C TRP A 201 -20.60 5.65 9.80
N VAL A 202 -21.51 6.29 9.07
CA VAL A 202 -21.47 6.35 7.60
C VAL A 202 -20.20 7.05 7.07
N TRP A 203 -19.65 8.01 7.81
CA TRP A 203 -18.39 8.67 7.43
C TRP A 203 -17.23 7.67 7.32
N TYR A 204 -17.20 6.64 8.18
CA TYR A 204 -16.16 5.62 8.14
C TYR A 204 -16.26 4.77 6.89
N TYR A 205 -17.49 4.41 6.48
CA TYR A 205 -17.74 3.74 5.20
C TYR A 205 -17.22 4.58 4.02
N LEU A 206 -17.40 5.90 4.05
CA LEU A 206 -16.96 6.80 2.97
C LEU A 206 -15.43 6.93 2.90
N ILE A 207 -14.73 6.90 4.03
CA ILE A 207 -13.26 6.97 4.08
C ILE A 207 -12.62 5.61 3.79
N CYS A 208 -13.31 4.51 4.07
CA CYS A 208 -12.78 3.16 3.90
C CYS A 208 -12.53 2.84 2.41
N PRO A 209 -11.26 2.69 1.97
CA PRO A 209 -10.96 2.39 0.57
C PRO A 209 -11.45 1.00 0.15
N VAL A 210 -11.55 0.04 1.08
CA VAL A 210 -12.06 -1.31 0.82
C VAL A 210 -13.53 -1.29 0.39
N ALA A 211 -14.34 -0.37 0.93
CA ALA A 211 -15.74 -0.22 0.53
C ALA A 211 -15.86 0.15 -0.95
N TRP A 212 -14.98 1.03 -1.42
CA TRP A 212 -14.93 1.45 -2.82
C TRP A 212 -14.37 0.36 -3.73
N THR A 213 -13.38 -0.42 -3.27
CA THR A 213 -12.90 -1.60 -3.99
C THR A 213 -14.04 -2.59 -4.24
N VAL A 214 -14.76 -2.98 -3.18
CA VAL A 214 -15.86 -3.96 -3.29
C VAL A 214 -16.97 -3.42 -4.19
N TYR A 215 -17.38 -2.18 -3.99
CA TYR A 215 -18.38 -1.52 -4.84
C TYR A 215 -17.95 -1.49 -6.31
N GLY A 216 -16.71 -1.07 -6.60
CA GLY A 216 -16.17 -1.00 -7.94
C GLY A 216 -16.13 -2.37 -8.63
N LEU A 217 -15.68 -3.42 -7.92
CA LEU A 217 -15.65 -4.77 -8.45
C LEU A 217 -17.05 -5.26 -8.81
N ILE A 218 -18.03 -5.09 -7.91
CA ILE A 218 -19.43 -5.50 -8.16
C ILE A 218 -20.00 -4.75 -9.37
N VAL A 219 -19.86 -3.43 -9.40
CA VAL A 219 -20.37 -2.61 -10.51
C VAL A 219 -19.69 -2.98 -11.82
N SER A 220 -18.37 -3.16 -11.84
CA SER A 220 -17.64 -3.49 -13.07
C SER A 220 -18.06 -4.82 -13.71
N GLN A 221 -18.50 -5.80 -12.91
CA GLN A 221 -18.86 -7.13 -13.42
C GLN A 221 -20.36 -7.28 -13.68
N TYR A 222 -21.20 -6.65 -12.85
CA TYR A 222 -22.64 -6.94 -12.81
C TYR A 222 -23.53 -5.76 -13.19
N ARG A 223 -22.98 -4.58 -13.54
CA ARG A 223 -23.79 -3.40 -13.90
C ARG A 223 -24.77 -3.65 -15.05
N ASP A 224 -24.37 -4.46 -16.02
CA ASP A 224 -25.16 -4.70 -17.25
C ASP A 224 -25.95 -6.02 -17.21
N ILE A 225 -25.90 -6.75 -16.09
CA ILE A 225 -26.63 -8.02 -15.95
C ILE A 225 -28.05 -7.68 -15.45
N GLU A 226 -29.02 -7.71 -16.36
CA GLU A 226 -30.45 -7.55 -16.06
C GLU A 226 -31.15 -8.91 -15.77
N GLU A 227 -30.39 -10.01 -15.67
CA GLU A 227 -30.96 -11.34 -15.45
C GLU A 227 -31.68 -11.46 -14.11
N THR A 228 -32.82 -12.14 -14.14
CA THR A 228 -33.68 -12.36 -12.97
C THR A 228 -33.11 -13.48 -12.11
N ILE A 229 -32.60 -13.12 -10.93
CA ILE A 229 -32.10 -14.10 -9.96
C ILE A 229 -33.28 -14.68 -9.20
N THR A 230 -33.53 -15.99 -9.33
CA THR A 230 -34.48 -16.72 -8.51
C THR A 230 -33.89 -16.92 -7.12
N ALA A 231 -34.44 -16.22 -6.12
CA ALA A 231 -34.03 -16.42 -4.74
C ALA A 231 -34.64 -17.74 -4.20
N PRO A 232 -33.88 -18.51 -3.38
CA PRO A 232 -34.41 -19.72 -2.76
C PRO A 232 -35.67 -19.41 -1.94
N GLY A 233 -36.81 -19.99 -2.35
CA GLY A 233 -38.10 -19.80 -1.67
C GLY A 233 -39.04 -18.75 -2.28
N ILE A 234 -38.67 -18.08 -3.38
CA ILE A 234 -39.57 -17.17 -4.11
C ILE A 234 -40.18 -17.91 -5.30
N THR A 235 -41.51 -17.90 -5.42
CA THR A 235 -42.26 -18.47 -6.55
C THR A 235 -41.78 -17.88 -7.88
N PRO A 236 -41.72 -18.68 -8.97
CA PRO A 236 -41.27 -18.19 -10.27
C PRO A 236 -42.27 -17.15 -10.78
N GLY A 237 -41.92 -15.86 -10.65
CA GLY A 237 -42.78 -14.75 -11.07
C GLY A 237 -42.64 -13.44 -10.28
N THR A 238 -42.00 -13.43 -9.10
CA THR A 238 -41.79 -12.17 -8.35
C THR A 238 -40.48 -11.50 -8.75
N THR A 239 -40.57 -10.60 -9.72
CA THR A 239 -39.47 -9.78 -10.23
C THR A 239 -39.03 -8.75 -9.20
N VAL A 240 -37.81 -8.87 -8.67
CA VAL A 240 -37.13 -7.76 -7.99
C VAL A 240 -36.13 -7.14 -8.97
N ILE A 241 -36.62 -6.31 -9.89
CA ILE A 241 -35.76 -5.41 -10.66
C ILE A 241 -35.32 -4.31 -9.69
N HIS A 242 -34.16 -4.46 -9.04
CA HIS A 242 -33.65 -3.39 -8.19
C HIS A 242 -33.03 -2.27 -9.05
N ARG A 243 -33.85 -1.58 -9.86
CA ARG A 243 -33.52 -0.23 -10.33
C ARG A 243 -33.77 0.73 -9.17
N ARG A 244 -32.80 0.88 -8.25
CA ARG A 244 -32.61 2.19 -7.62
C ARG A 244 -31.45 2.87 -8.34
N PRO A 245 -31.66 4.06 -8.94
CA PRO A 245 -30.52 4.89 -9.27
C PRO A 245 -29.78 5.16 -7.96
N LEU A 246 -28.51 4.76 -7.90
CA LEU A 246 -27.62 5.04 -6.79
C LEU A 246 -27.45 6.56 -6.74
N ARG A 247 -28.34 7.24 -5.99
CA ARG A 247 -28.09 8.61 -5.55
C ARG A 247 -26.91 8.51 -4.60
N ILE A 248 -25.77 8.99 -5.11
CA ILE A 248 -24.58 9.33 -4.35
C ILE A 248 -24.98 10.38 -3.32
#